data_AF-A0A9W4XUG5-F1
#
_entry.id   AF-A0A9W4XUG5-F1
#
_cell.length_a   1.000
_cell.length_b   1.000
_cell.length_c   1.000
_cell.angle_alpha   90.00
_cell.angle_beta   90.00
_cell.angle_gamma   90.00
#
_symmetry.space_group_name_H-M   'P 1'
#
loop_
_entity.id
_entity.type
_entity.pdbx_description
1 polymer ?
#
loop_
_entity_poly.entity_id
_entity_poly.type
_entity_poly.pdbx_seq_one_letter_code
_entity_poly.pdbx_strand_id
1 'polypeptide(L)'
;MEAIHPRNILEDQPGKTWPLIAADEQHKVHHRINVALQREGIPAASEHLIQWRMAMAMRSQYRQSALSQSLPSTNSASRPYDPVRDL
;
A
#
# COMPACT_ATOMS: atom_id res chain seq x y z
N MET A 1 -14.57 2.22 -13.67
CA MET A 1 -13.12 2.49 -13.80
C MET A 1 -12.45 1.83 -12.60
N GLU A 2 -11.79 0.67 -12.77
CA GLU A 2 -11.03 0.07 -11.68
C GLU A 2 -9.69 0.78 -11.53
N ALA A 3 -9.52 1.50 -10.42
CA ALA A 3 -8.25 2.09 -10.04
C ALA A 3 -7.25 0.97 -9.71
N ILE A 4 -6.08 1.00 -10.35
CA ILE A 4 -5.00 0.01 -10.18
C ILE A 4 -4.42 0.22 -8.78
N HIS A 5 -5.02 -0.42 -7.78
CA HIS A 5 -4.51 -0.37 -6.43
C HIS A 5 -3.48 -1.47 -6.27
N PRO A 6 -2.31 -1.18 -5.68
CA PRO A 6 -1.36 -2.21 -5.27
C PRO A 6 -2.00 -3.27 -4.36
N ARG A 7 -3.15 -2.96 -3.75
CA ARG A 7 -4.00 -3.89 -3.00
C ARG A 7 -4.42 -5.12 -3.79
N ASN A 8 -4.90 -4.98 -5.04
CA ASN A 8 -5.38 -6.13 -5.81
C ASN A 8 -4.25 -7.13 -6.09
N ILE A 9 -3.03 -6.63 -6.31
CA ILE A 9 -1.85 -7.47 -6.55
C ILE A 9 -1.38 -8.16 -5.26
N LEU A 10 -1.50 -7.47 -4.12
CA LEU A 10 -1.22 -8.01 -2.79
C LEU A 10 -2.23 -9.09 -2.36
N GLU A 11 -3.49 -8.93 -2.76
CA GLU A 11 -4.56 -9.91 -2.51
C GLU A 11 -4.35 -11.20 -3.32
N ASP A 12 -3.96 -11.07 -4.59
CA ASP A 12 -3.68 -12.22 -5.45
C ASP A 12 -2.39 -12.97 -5.06
N GLN A 13 -1.40 -12.28 -4.46
CA GLN A 13 -0.10 -12.87 -4.08
C GLN A 13 0.37 -12.36 -2.71
N PRO A 14 -0.20 -12.88 -1.61
CA PRO A 14 0.18 -12.45 -0.26
C PRO A 14 1.66 -12.71 0.01
N GLY A 15 2.33 -11.75 0.66
CA GLY A 15 3.74 -11.85 1.06
C GLY A 15 4.78 -11.64 -0.05
N LYS A 16 4.40 -11.47 -1.33
CA LYS A 16 5.35 -11.16 -2.40
C LYS A 16 5.62 -9.67 -2.55
N THR A 17 6.89 -9.31 -2.58
CA THR A 17 7.32 -7.96 -2.95
C THR A 17 7.33 -7.77 -4.46
N TRP A 18 7.14 -6.54 -4.94
CA TRP A 18 7.17 -6.17 -6.36
C TRP A 18 8.21 -6.91 -7.24
N PRO A 19 9.51 -6.99 -6.88
CA PRO A 19 10.51 -7.67 -7.71
C PRO A 19 10.32 -9.20 -7.84
N LEU A 20 9.53 -9.82 -6.97
CA LEU A 20 9.22 -11.26 -6.98
C LEU A 20 7.97 -11.61 -7.80
N ILE A 21 7.29 -10.61 -8.34
CA ILE A 21 6.11 -10.79 -9.19
C ILE A 21 6.57 -11.22 -10.58
N ALA A 22 5.79 -12.07 -11.25
CA ALA A 22 6.09 -12.51 -12.61
C ALA A 22 6.23 -11.32 -13.56
N ALA A 23 7.20 -11.40 -14.48
CA ALA A 23 7.48 -10.32 -15.44
C ALA A 23 6.24 -9.95 -16.28
N ASP A 24 5.41 -10.94 -16.65
CA ASP A 24 4.17 -10.72 -17.39
C ASP A 24 3.19 -9.82 -16.62
N GLU A 25 3.04 -10.03 -15.31
CA GLU A 25 2.18 -9.21 -14.46
C GLU A 25 2.77 -7.81 -14.26
N GLN A 26 4.10 -7.69 -14.11
CA GLN A 26 4.76 -6.39 -14.05
C GLN A 26 4.53 -5.59 -15.35
N HIS A 27 4.61 -6.25 -16.52
CA HIS A 27 4.35 -5.64 -17.82
C HIS A 27 2.90 -5.16 -17.97
N LYS A 28 1.91 -5.96 -17.52
CA LYS A 28 0.50 -5.57 -17.53
C LYS A 28 0.26 -4.33 -16.68
N VAL A 29 0.82 -4.28 -15.48
CA VAL A 29 0.70 -3.12 -14.58
C VAL A 29 1.37 -1.90 -15.19
N HIS A 30 2.58 -2.05 -15.74
CA HIS A 30 3.31 -0.98 -16.41
C HIS A 30 2.49 -0.38 -17.57
N HIS A 31 1.96 -1.23 -18.45
CA HIS A 31 1.10 -0.80 -19.55
C HIS A 31 -0.14 -0.05 -19.04
N ARG A 32 -0.84 -0.61 -18.04
CA ARG A 32 -2.05 0.03 -17.48
C ARG A 32 -1.76 1.39 -16.84
N ILE A 33 -0.65 1.53 -16.11
CA ILE A 33 -0.22 2.80 -15.52
C ILE A 33 0.04 3.83 -16.63
N ASN A 34 0.80 3.46 -17.65
CA ASN A 34 1.10 4.39 -18.74
C ASN A 34 -0.14 4.80 -19.54
N VAL A 35 -1.11 3.90 -19.73
CA VAL A 35 -2.42 4.24 -20.31
C VAL A 35 -3.17 5.25 -19.44
N ALA A 36 -3.13 5.09 -18.11
CA ALA A 36 -3.76 6.04 -17.20
C ALA A 36 -3.07 7.42 -17.23
N LEU A 37 -1.74 7.45 -17.20
CA LEU A 37 -0.95 8.68 -17.31
C LEU A 37 -1.26 9.42 -18.62
N GLN A 38 -1.29 8.70 -19.74
CA GLN A 38 -1.58 9.30 -21.04
C GLN A 38 -2.99 9.93 -21.10
N ARG A 39 -3.99 9.31 -20.45
CA ARG A 39 -5.34 9.87 -20.35
C ARG A 39 -5.39 11.18 -19.56
N GLU A 40 -4.49 11.33 -18.59
CA GLU A 40 -4.33 12.55 -17.79
C GLU A 40 -3.40 13.58 -18.45
N GLY A 41 -2.90 13.30 -19.66
CA GLY A 41 -1.94 14.17 -20.37
C GLY A 41 -0.52 14.11 -19.80
N ILE A 42 -0.22 13.10 -18.98
CA ILE A 42 1.09 12.88 -18.37
C ILE A 42 1.91 11.96 -19.29
N PRO A 43 3.19 12.29 -19.59
CA PRO A 43 4.07 11.42 -20.35
C PRO A 43 4.22 10.03 -19.72
N ALA A 44 4.48 9.02 -20.56
CA ALA A 44 4.75 7.68 -20.10
C ALA A 44 5.93 7.66 -19.12
N ALA A 45 5.75 6.99 -17.99
CA ALA A 45 6.81 6.79 -17.02
C ALA A 45 7.73 5.66 -17.47
N SER A 46 9.00 5.76 -17.09
CA SER A 46 9.97 4.69 -17.32
C SER A 46 9.67 3.48 -16.42
N GLU A 47 10.04 2.30 -16.92
CA GLU A 47 9.85 1.03 -16.21
C GLU A 47 10.50 1.06 -14.82
N HIS A 48 11.70 1.62 -14.71
CA HIS A 48 12.42 1.76 -13.44
C HIS A 48 11.65 2.62 -12.42
N LEU A 49 11.02 3.71 -12.86
CA LEU A 49 10.25 4.60 -11.98
C LEU A 49 8.99 3.90 -11.47
N ILE A 50 8.30 3.18 -12.36
CA ILE A 50 7.13 2.37 -11.99
C ILE A 50 7.54 1.25 -11.03
N GLN A 51 8.67 0.58 -11.28
CA GLN A 51 9.19 -0.46 -10.42
C GLN A 51 9.46 0.04 -8.99
N TRP A 52 10.15 1.17 -8.89
CA TRP A 52 10.44 1.81 -7.59
C TRP A 52 9.15 2.22 -6.87
N ARG A 53 8.22 2.88 -7.58
CA ARG A 53 6.93 3.32 -7.01
C ARG A 53 6.11 2.14 -6.50
N MET A 54 6.04 1.05 -7.26
CA MET A 54 5.30 -0.15 -6.87
C MET A 54 5.94 -0.85 -5.67
N ALA A 55 7.27 -0.95 -5.63
CA ALA A 55 7.99 -1.50 -4.48
C ALA A 55 7.71 -0.69 -3.20
N MET A 56 7.71 0.64 -3.28
CA MET A 56 7.35 1.51 -2.15
C MET A 56 5.88 1.37 -1.75
N ALA A 57 4.97 1.32 -2.73
CA ALA A 57 3.55 1.20 -2.47
C ALA A 57 3.21 -0.13 -1.77
N MET A 58 3.78 -1.25 -2.24
CA MET A 58 3.60 -2.56 -1.59
C MET A 58 4.16 -2.58 -0.18
N ARG A 59 5.37 -2.03 0.03
CA ARG A 59 5.96 -1.90 1.38
C ARG A 59 5.07 -1.06 2.31
N SER A 60 4.50 0.02 1.80
CA SER A 60 3.58 0.86 2.56
C SER A 60 2.32 0.10 2.96
N GLN A 61 1.74 -0.68 2.06
CA GLN A 61 0.58 -1.53 2.36
C GLN A 61 0.90 -2.59 3.42
N TYR A 62 2.04 -3.29 3.32
CA TYR A 62 2.46 -4.24 4.36
C TYR A 62 2.59 -3.58 5.73
N ARG A 63 3.22 -2.39 5.79
CA ARG A 63 3.35 -1.63 7.03
C ARG A 63 1.99 -1.21 7.59
N GLN A 64 1.08 -0.77 6.74
CA GLN A 64 -0.28 -0.42 7.14
C GLN A 64 -1.02 -1.64 7.69
N SER A 65 -0.97 -2.80 7.02
CA SER A 65 -1.61 -4.03 7.51
C SER A 65 -1.06 -4.49 8.86
N ALA A 66 0.25 -4.39 9.07
CA ALA A 66 0.88 -4.71 10.36
C ALA A 66 0.44 -3.73 11.47
N LEU A 67 0.37 -2.43 11.17
CA LEU A 67 -0.08 -1.41 12.11
C LEU A 67 -1.56 -1.59 12.48
N SER A 68 -2.42 -1.90 11.50
CA SER A 68 -3.85 -2.18 11.71
C SER A 68 -4.08 -3.40 12.60
N GLN A 69 -3.23 -4.43 12.53
CA GLN A 69 -3.28 -5.57 13.45
C GLN A 69 -2.77 -5.25 14.86
N SER A 70 -1.93 -4.22 15.02
CA SER A 70 -1.28 -3.89 16.30
C SER A 70 -2.00 -2.84 17.15
N LEU A 71 -3.13 -2.28 16.70
CA LEU A 71 -3.90 -1.32 17.51
C LEU A 71 -4.83 -2.08 18.48
N PRO A 72 -4.54 -2.10 19.80
CA PRO A 72 -5.53 -2.58 20.76
C PRO A 72 -6.71 -1.63 20.73
N SER A 73 -7.89 -2.18 20.46
CA SER A 73 -9.17 -1.48 20.60
C SER A 73 -9.23 -0.88 22.01
N THR A 74 -9.09 0.44 22.13
CA THR A 74 -9.15 1.13 23.41
C THR A 74 -10.58 1.11 23.88
N ASN A 75 -10.96 0.00 24.50
CA ASN A 75 -12.12 -0.09 25.35
C ASN A 75 -11.95 1.00 26.41
N SER A 76 -12.96 1.85 26.58
CA SER A 76 -12.97 3.01 27.48
C SER A 76 -12.76 2.58 28.93
N ALA A 77 -11.52 2.28 29.30
CA ALA A 77 -11.14 1.96 30.66
C ALA A 77 -10.93 3.28 31.40
N SER A 78 -11.92 3.64 32.22
CA SER A 78 -11.80 4.63 33.29
C SER A 78 -10.47 4.39 34.00
N ARG A 79 -9.55 5.35 33.90
CA ARG A 79 -8.26 5.25 34.57
C ARG A 79 -8.51 5.31 36.07
N PRO A 80 -7.83 4.48 36.89
CA PRO A 80 -7.96 4.58 38.34
C PRO A 80 -7.45 5.94 38.82
N TYR A 81 -8.13 6.50 39.82
CA TYR A 81 -7.90 7.83 40.37
C TYR A 81 -6.43 8.05 40.76
N ASP A 82 -5.86 9.19 40.36
CA ASP A 82 -4.47 9.58 40.65
C ASP A 82 -4.45 10.84 41.54
N PRO A 83 -4.14 10.73 42.84
CA PRO A 83 -4.24 11.83 43.80
C PRO A 83 -3.21 12.94 43.59
N VAL A 84 -2.20 12.76 42.73
CA VAL A 84 -1.24 13.83 42.41
C VAL A 84 -1.72 14.65 41.22
N ARG A 85 -2.53 14.06 40.34
CA ARG A 85 -3.01 14.70 39.10
C ARG A 85 -4.44 15.21 39.18
N ASP A 86 -5.25 14.61 40.04
CA ASP A 86 -6.69 14.88 40.16
C ASP A 86 -7.04 15.70 41.43
N LEU A 87 -6.09 16.50 41.95
CA LEU A 87 -6.28 17.50 43.02
C LEU A 87 -6.10 18.93 42.51
#